data_AF-A0A661QWB2-F1
#
_entry.id   AF-A0A661QWB2-F1
#
_cell.length_a   1.000
_cell.length_b   1.000
_cell.length_c   1.000
_cell.angle_alpha   90.00
_cell.angle_beta   90.00
_cell.angle_gamma   90.00
#
_symmetry.space_group_name_H-M   'P 1'
#
loop_
_entity.id
_entity.type
_entity.pdbx_description
1 polymer ?
#
loop_
_entity_poly.entity_id
_entity_poly.type
_entity_poly.pdbx_seq_one_letter_code
_entity_poly.pdbx_strand_id
1 'polypeptide(L)'
;MSIKQKRNVNLWLIIVIGVISLIIGFGFYRDLSANGEETYKGLKLFSDVIELVEKNYVDPVDSKEMIENAIQGMVHSLDPHSSLLQPDDFKELQLDTQGEFNGIGVSITMRDGFVTVVSPIEGTPAYKAGIKAGDKIVKVDGKPTNELRHAVKLIRGPKGTEVVVSIIRKGVNEPKNIKLIRDVIPVESVKAIVLKPGYGYIWITNFRDNTTEDMVTELKRLESGKTPLKGLILDLRDNPGGLLNQSIKISDLFLEKGTILSIKGRLKQNTQIFEATHNSKERNYPMVVLINGGSASASEIVAGALQDHKRALILGTTSFGKGSVQTVERLRDGYGLKLTIARYYTPSGRSIQAKGIEPDIIVNERFMDKNEMSDGDHRIKEKDLKNHLEANPDQPHSDQNDSVEKEGDKKGPKINIPKNRYGHLKVEQLLSDNQITRALDILVSYEIFRGSNK
;
A
#
# COMPACT_ATOMS: atom_id res chain seq x y z
N MET A 1 64.01 55.12 12.66
CA MET A 1 63.95 53.78 13.28
C MET A 1 65.00 52.89 12.62
N SER A 2 66.03 52.48 13.35
CA SER A 2 67.21 51.77 12.84
C SER A 2 66.85 50.41 12.22
N ILE A 3 67.59 49.96 11.20
CA ILE A 3 67.42 48.66 10.52
C ILE A 3 67.39 47.50 11.53
N LYS A 4 68.05 47.62 12.69
CA LYS A 4 67.98 46.65 13.78
C LYS A 4 66.62 46.59 14.49
N GLN A 5 65.91 47.71 14.63
CA GLN A 5 64.57 47.75 15.25
C GLN A 5 63.49 47.15 14.34
N LYS A 6 63.54 47.39 13.02
CA LYS A 6 62.61 46.77 12.06
C LYS A 6 62.78 45.23 12.00
N ARG A 7 64.00 44.73 12.14
CA ARG A 7 64.28 43.27 12.13
C ARG A 7 63.70 42.57 13.37
N ASN A 8 63.75 43.21 14.54
CA ASN A 8 63.21 42.66 15.77
C ASN A 8 61.67 42.70 15.82
N VAL A 9 61.05 43.74 15.24
CA VAL A 9 59.58 43.84 15.13
C VAL A 9 59.03 42.79 14.16
N ASN A 10 59.70 42.54 13.03
CA ASN A 10 59.30 41.47 12.11
C ASN A 10 59.45 40.06 12.72
N LEU A 11 60.48 39.84 13.55
CA LEU A 11 60.66 38.56 14.23
C LEU A 11 59.55 38.29 15.26
N TRP A 12 59.16 39.31 16.02
CA TRP A 12 58.06 39.22 16.99
C TRP A 12 56.70 39.00 16.32
N LEU A 13 56.44 39.62 15.17
CA LEU A 13 55.21 39.42 14.40
C LEU A 13 55.08 37.98 13.88
N ILE A 14 56.18 37.37 13.43
CA ILE A 14 56.18 35.97 12.97
C ILE A 14 55.92 35.01 14.13
N ILE A 15 56.49 35.27 15.30
CA ILE A 15 56.25 34.45 16.50
C ILE A 15 54.79 34.57 16.97
N VAL A 16 54.22 35.77 16.98
CA VAL A 16 52.82 35.99 17.35
C VAL A 16 51.86 35.33 16.36
N ILE A 17 52.12 35.42 15.05
CA ILE A 17 51.32 34.72 14.03
C ILE A 17 51.47 33.19 14.16
N GLY A 18 52.65 32.68 14.49
CA GLY A 18 52.89 31.26 14.74
C GLY A 18 52.12 30.74 15.97
N VAL A 19 52.11 31.52 17.06
CA VAL A 19 51.38 31.17 18.29
C VAL A 19 49.87 31.29 18.10
N ILE A 20 49.38 32.30 17.37
CA ILE A 20 47.96 32.42 17.02
C ILE A 20 47.53 31.27 16.08
N SER A 21 48.37 30.85 15.14
CA SER A 21 48.10 29.69 14.27
C SER A 21 48.10 28.37 15.04
N LEU A 22 48.93 28.24 16.08
CA LEU A 22 48.91 27.10 17.00
C LEU A 22 47.68 27.09 17.91
N ILE A 23 47.20 28.26 18.37
CA ILE A 23 46.00 28.38 19.21
C ILE A 23 44.72 28.18 18.38
N ILE A 24 44.68 28.64 17.12
CA ILE A 24 43.57 28.38 16.20
C ILE A 24 43.62 26.92 15.70
N GLY A 25 44.81 26.35 15.50
CA GLY A 25 45.00 24.94 15.16
C GLY A 25 44.60 23.96 16.29
N PHE A 26 44.85 24.32 17.56
CA PHE A 26 44.39 23.54 18.71
C PHE A 26 42.94 23.85 19.14
N GLY A 27 42.45 25.07 18.89
CA GLY A 27 41.11 25.52 19.25
C GLY A 27 39.98 24.97 18.35
N PHE A 28 40.31 24.43 17.18
CA PHE A 28 39.36 23.74 16.29
C PHE A 28 39.42 22.20 16.39
N TYR A 29 40.20 21.64 17.33
CA TYR A 29 40.33 20.19 17.58
C TYR A 29 39.73 19.76 18.93
N ARG A 30 38.56 20.30 19.30
CA ARG A 30 37.64 19.72 20.29
C ARG A 30 36.26 19.75 19.64
N ASP A 31 35.84 18.70 18.94
CA ASP A 31 35.21 17.54 19.57
C ASP A 31 35.26 16.28 18.65
N LEU A 32 36.44 15.65 18.50
CA LEU A 32 36.59 14.41 17.71
C LEU A 32 37.30 13.28 18.46
N SER A 33 37.47 13.37 19.77
CA SER A 33 38.17 12.35 20.56
C SER A 33 37.36 11.90 21.78
N ALA A 34 36.33 11.10 21.50
CA ALA A 34 35.77 10.11 22.43
C ALA A 34 35.07 8.97 21.67
N ASN A 35 34.48 9.24 20.49
CA ASN A 35 33.86 8.20 19.64
C ASN A 35 34.86 7.39 18.79
N GLY A 36 36.09 7.88 18.62
CA GLY A 36 37.07 7.30 17.70
C GLY A 36 37.77 6.04 18.25
N GLU A 37 38.02 5.95 19.55
CA GLU A 37 38.81 4.85 20.13
C GLU A 37 38.01 3.53 20.15
N GLU A 38 36.75 3.56 20.57
CA GLU A 38 35.87 2.38 20.53
C GLU A 38 35.55 1.97 19.09
N THR A 39 35.26 2.92 18.21
CA THR A 39 35.01 2.63 16.79
C THR A 39 36.23 2.02 16.12
N TYR A 40 37.43 2.53 16.40
CA TYR A 40 38.68 2.02 15.84
C TYR A 40 39.03 0.62 16.39
N LYS A 41 38.83 0.38 17.70
CA LYS A 41 38.95 -0.96 18.29
C LYS A 41 37.97 -1.94 17.66
N GLY A 42 36.73 -1.51 17.42
CA GLY A 42 35.71 -2.31 16.74
C GLY A 42 36.07 -2.65 15.31
N LEU A 43 36.58 -1.68 14.52
CA LEU A 43 37.05 -1.93 13.16
C LEU A 43 38.24 -2.89 13.12
N LYS A 44 39.17 -2.78 14.08
CA LYS A 44 40.28 -3.74 14.18
C LYS A 44 39.78 -5.15 14.46
N LEU A 45 38.91 -5.32 15.45
CA LEU A 45 38.30 -6.61 15.76
C LEU A 45 37.55 -7.18 14.54
N PHE A 46 36.84 -6.34 13.80
CA PHE A 46 36.14 -6.73 12.58
C PHE A 46 37.11 -7.27 11.51
N SER A 47 38.21 -6.56 11.26
CA SER A 47 39.26 -7.01 10.35
C SER A 47 39.93 -8.30 10.81
N ASP A 48 40.26 -8.42 12.11
CA ASP A 48 40.88 -9.61 12.69
C ASP A 48 39.98 -10.85 12.51
N VAL A 49 38.66 -10.68 12.65
CA VAL A 49 37.68 -11.76 12.44
C VAL A 49 37.60 -12.16 10.96
N ILE A 50 37.53 -11.20 10.03
CA ILE A 50 37.51 -11.51 8.60
C ILE A 50 38.75 -12.29 8.20
N GLU A 51 39.95 -11.83 8.60
CA GLU A 51 41.21 -12.51 8.29
C GLU A 51 41.25 -13.94 8.86
N LEU A 52 40.79 -14.13 10.10
CA LEU A 52 40.78 -15.43 10.73
C LEU A 52 39.82 -16.40 10.02
N VAL A 53 38.65 -15.92 9.57
CA VAL A 53 37.67 -16.74 8.83
C VAL A 53 38.19 -17.07 7.44
N GLU A 54 38.70 -16.09 6.69
CA GLU A 54 39.27 -16.31 5.35
C GLU A 54 40.41 -17.33 5.36
N LYS A 55 41.25 -17.29 6.39
CA LYS A 55 42.42 -18.17 6.50
C LYS A 55 42.10 -19.57 7.02
N ASN A 56 41.12 -19.72 7.90
CA ASN A 56 40.94 -20.95 8.68
C ASN A 56 39.57 -21.62 8.50
N TYR A 57 38.61 -21.01 7.81
CA TYR A 57 37.36 -21.68 7.50
C TYR A 57 37.61 -22.86 6.54
N VAL A 58 36.84 -23.93 6.72
CA VAL A 58 37.07 -25.21 6.01
C VAL A 58 36.85 -25.10 4.50
N ASP A 59 35.97 -24.19 4.08
CA ASP A 59 35.65 -23.91 2.68
C ASP A 59 36.14 -22.50 2.28
N PRO A 60 36.40 -22.24 0.98
CA PRO A 60 36.66 -20.88 0.51
C PRO A 60 35.46 -19.95 0.78
N VAL A 61 35.73 -18.75 1.29
CA VAL A 61 34.73 -17.72 1.57
C VAL A 61 34.89 -16.52 0.64
N ASP A 62 33.77 -15.88 0.27
CA ASP A 62 33.78 -14.60 -0.44
C ASP A 62 33.74 -13.45 0.58
N SER A 63 34.85 -12.71 0.70
CA SER A 63 35.00 -11.56 1.58
C SER A 63 33.93 -10.50 1.35
N LYS A 64 33.51 -10.29 0.10
CA LYS A 64 32.47 -9.32 -0.24
C LYS A 64 31.12 -9.75 0.33
N GLU A 65 30.75 -11.01 0.13
CA GLU A 65 29.51 -11.57 0.67
C GLU A 65 29.52 -11.53 2.22
N MET A 66 30.65 -11.84 2.84
CA MET A 66 30.80 -11.74 4.30
C MET A 66 30.59 -10.31 4.82
N ILE A 67 31.20 -9.31 4.19
CA ILE A 67 31.05 -7.90 4.56
C ILE A 67 29.60 -7.46 4.38
N GLU A 68 28.97 -7.81 3.26
CA GLU A 68 27.55 -7.52 3.02
C GLU A 68 26.65 -8.13 4.09
N ASN A 69 26.84 -9.41 4.41
CA ASN A 69 26.08 -10.11 5.45
C ASN A 69 26.30 -9.49 6.83
N ALA A 70 27.52 -9.03 7.14
CA ALA A 70 27.81 -8.34 8.39
C ALA A 70 27.10 -6.98 8.47
N ILE A 71 27.15 -6.17 7.40
CA ILE A 71 26.42 -4.88 7.35
C ILE A 71 24.91 -5.14 7.45
N GLN A 72 24.41 -6.14 6.73
CA GLN A 72 23.01 -6.54 6.77
C GLN A 72 22.59 -6.94 8.19
N GLY A 73 23.41 -7.73 8.90
CA GLY A 73 23.17 -8.10 10.30
C GLY A 73 23.18 -6.89 11.25
N MET A 74 24.13 -5.97 11.08
CA MET A 74 24.20 -4.72 11.84
C MET A 74 22.92 -3.89 11.68
N VAL A 75 22.45 -3.68 10.44
CA VAL A 75 21.26 -2.84 10.18
C VAL A 75 19.98 -3.52 10.67
N HIS A 76 19.82 -4.84 10.43
CA HIS A 76 18.64 -5.58 10.92
C HIS A 76 18.56 -5.65 12.44
N SER A 77 19.68 -5.52 13.16
CA SER A 77 19.67 -5.50 14.62
C SER A 77 18.97 -4.28 15.22
N LEU A 78 18.78 -3.20 14.44
CA LEU A 78 18.15 -1.96 14.90
C LEU A 78 16.63 -2.09 15.00
N ASP A 79 16.00 -2.60 13.95
CA ASP A 79 14.55 -2.81 13.83
C ASP A 79 14.23 -3.69 12.59
N PRO A 80 13.02 -4.28 12.48
CA PRO A 80 12.64 -5.14 11.35
C PRO A 80 12.31 -4.38 10.04
N HIS A 81 12.54 -3.07 9.98
CA HIS A 81 12.21 -2.20 8.84
C HIS A 81 13.43 -1.50 8.23
N SER A 82 14.56 -1.57 8.92
CA SER A 82 15.86 -1.08 8.47
C SER A 82 16.61 -2.22 7.78
N SER A 83 17.16 -1.94 6.60
CA SER A 83 17.88 -2.92 5.80
C SER A 83 18.90 -2.26 4.88
N LEU A 84 20.04 -2.91 4.68
CA LEU A 84 20.84 -2.69 3.48
C LEU A 84 20.07 -3.26 2.28
N LEU A 85 20.07 -2.54 1.16
CA LEU A 85 19.46 -2.95 -0.09
C LEU A 85 20.59 -3.14 -1.10
N GLN A 86 20.68 -4.35 -1.67
CA GLN A 86 21.56 -4.60 -2.79
C GLN A 86 21.11 -3.79 -4.02
N PRO A 87 21.98 -3.60 -5.03
CA PRO A 87 21.64 -2.77 -6.20
C PRO A 87 20.35 -3.15 -6.91
N ASP A 88 20.08 -4.45 -7.06
CA ASP A 88 18.85 -4.94 -7.69
C ASP A 88 17.62 -4.71 -6.80
N ASP A 89 17.71 -4.96 -5.49
CA ASP A 89 16.63 -4.70 -4.53
C ASP A 89 16.30 -3.20 -4.43
N PHE A 90 17.32 -2.35 -4.42
CA PHE A 90 17.13 -0.91 -4.40
C PHE A 90 16.45 -0.42 -5.68
N LYS A 91 16.84 -0.96 -6.84
CA LYS A 91 16.19 -0.67 -8.12
C LYS A 91 14.75 -1.17 -8.17
N GLU A 92 14.47 -2.37 -7.66
CA GLU A 92 13.08 -2.87 -7.54
C GLU A 92 12.24 -1.99 -6.63
N LEU A 93 12.77 -1.56 -5.49
CA LEU A 93 12.07 -0.65 -4.58
C LEU A 93 11.71 0.67 -5.29
N GLN A 94 12.64 1.23 -6.07
CA GLN A 94 12.38 2.45 -6.84
C GLN A 94 11.26 2.25 -7.87
N LEU A 95 11.28 1.16 -8.62
CA LEU A 95 10.22 0.87 -9.60
C LEU A 95 8.85 0.69 -8.90
N ASP A 96 8.80 -0.06 -7.79
CA ASP A 96 7.53 -0.26 -7.06
C ASP A 96 6.94 1.07 -6.56
N THR A 97 7.79 1.97 -6.05
CA THR A 97 7.35 3.31 -5.63
C THR A 97 6.82 4.17 -6.77
N GLN A 98 7.32 3.95 -8.00
CA GLN A 98 6.92 4.66 -9.21
C GLN A 98 5.61 4.17 -9.82
N GLY A 99 4.99 3.11 -9.29
CA GLY A 99 3.82 2.51 -9.97
C GLY A 99 4.15 1.29 -10.80
N GLU A 100 5.39 0.82 -10.77
CA GLU A 100 5.90 -0.11 -11.77
C GLU A 100 6.43 -1.40 -11.13
N PHE A 101 6.41 -2.51 -11.88
CA PHE A 101 7.20 -3.69 -11.52
C PHE A 101 7.68 -4.41 -12.77
N ASN A 102 8.78 -5.17 -12.67
CA ASN A 102 9.26 -5.96 -13.79
C ASN A 102 8.59 -7.33 -13.84
N GLY A 103 8.01 -7.69 -14.98
CA GLY A 103 7.37 -8.99 -15.18
C GLY A 103 6.75 -9.12 -16.55
N ILE A 104 5.75 -9.99 -16.66
CA ILE A 104 5.07 -10.27 -17.95
C ILE A 104 3.69 -9.61 -18.07
N GLY A 105 3.18 -8.98 -17.00
CA GLY A 105 1.90 -8.28 -17.02
C GLY A 105 0.68 -9.20 -16.93
N VAL A 106 0.63 -10.08 -15.93
CA VAL A 106 -0.49 -11.00 -15.71
C VAL A 106 -0.95 -10.99 -14.26
N SER A 107 -2.26 -10.95 -14.05
CA SER A 107 -2.88 -11.18 -12.75
C SER A 107 -3.13 -12.67 -12.58
N ILE A 108 -2.63 -13.26 -11.48
CA ILE A 108 -2.72 -14.69 -11.20
C ILE A 108 -3.29 -14.94 -9.80
N THR A 109 -3.94 -16.08 -9.62
CA THR A 109 -4.50 -16.54 -8.36
C THR A 109 -4.30 -18.05 -8.20
N MET A 110 -4.51 -18.57 -7.01
CA MET A 110 -4.58 -20.01 -6.79
C MET A 110 -6.04 -20.45 -6.94
N ARG A 111 -6.33 -21.33 -7.89
CA ARG A 111 -7.68 -21.88 -8.11
C ARG A 111 -7.59 -23.38 -8.32
N ASP A 112 -8.36 -24.13 -7.53
CA ASP A 112 -8.42 -25.59 -7.56
C ASP A 112 -7.03 -26.25 -7.46
N GLY A 113 -6.11 -25.64 -6.69
CA GLY A 113 -4.73 -26.09 -6.52
C GLY A 113 -3.75 -25.72 -7.65
N PHE A 114 -4.18 -24.91 -8.62
CA PHE A 114 -3.33 -24.45 -9.74
C PHE A 114 -3.18 -22.94 -9.76
N VAL A 115 -1.96 -22.47 -10.07
CA VAL A 115 -1.73 -21.06 -10.42
C VAL A 115 -2.47 -20.77 -11.73
N THR A 116 -3.50 -19.93 -11.63
CA THR A 116 -4.45 -19.66 -12.69
C THR A 116 -4.46 -18.18 -13.02
N VAL A 117 -4.44 -17.85 -14.30
CA VAL A 117 -4.55 -16.48 -14.81
C VAL A 117 -5.97 -15.96 -14.55
N VAL A 118 -6.06 -14.88 -13.79
CA VAL A 118 -7.30 -14.11 -13.64
C VAL A 118 -7.53 -13.29 -14.90
N SER A 119 -6.53 -12.48 -15.29
CA SER A 119 -6.55 -11.69 -16.52
C SER A 119 -5.13 -11.28 -16.93
N PRO A 120 -4.81 -11.26 -18.23
CA PRO A 120 -3.67 -10.50 -18.73
C PRO A 120 -3.94 -9.00 -18.60
N ILE A 121 -2.88 -8.20 -18.43
CA ILE A 121 -2.99 -6.74 -18.46
C ILE A 121 -2.82 -6.28 -19.91
N GLU A 122 -3.76 -5.49 -20.42
CA GLU A 122 -3.75 -5.05 -21.81
C GLU A 122 -2.44 -4.34 -22.19
N GLY A 123 -1.95 -4.57 -23.41
CA GLY A 123 -0.70 -3.98 -23.91
C GLY A 123 0.60 -4.59 -23.38
N THR A 124 0.54 -5.46 -22.36
CA THR A 124 1.73 -6.10 -21.75
C THR A 124 2.22 -7.34 -22.53
N PRO A 125 3.43 -7.86 -22.23
CA PRO A 125 3.96 -9.05 -22.89
C PRO A 125 3.00 -10.26 -22.86
N ALA A 126 2.37 -10.55 -21.71
CA ALA A 126 1.42 -11.66 -21.57
C ALA A 126 0.18 -11.48 -22.45
N TYR A 127 -0.35 -10.26 -22.53
CA TYR A 127 -1.49 -9.96 -23.39
C TYR A 127 -1.15 -10.12 -24.87
N LYS A 128 -0.03 -9.53 -25.31
CA LYS A 128 0.46 -9.62 -26.69
C LYS A 128 0.75 -11.07 -27.12
N ALA A 129 1.21 -11.90 -26.19
CA ALA A 129 1.46 -13.31 -26.42
C ALA A 129 0.19 -14.19 -26.39
N GLY A 130 -0.99 -13.60 -26.17
CA GLY A 130 -2.26 -14.29 -26.22
C GLY A 130 -2.55 -15.19 -25.01
N ILE A 131 -1.97 -14.89 -23.84
CA ILE A 131 -2.39 -15.47 -22.55
C ILE A 131 -3.82 -15.01 -22.26
N LYS A 132 -4.66 -15.90 -21.74
CA LYS A 132 -6.08 -15.67 -21.50
C LYS A 132 -6.47 -15.96 -20.06
N ALA A 133 -7.55 -15.32 -19.62
CA ALA A 133 -8.21 -15.66 -18.37
C ALA A 133 -8.55 -17.16 -18.31
N GLY A 134 -8.25 -17.81 -17.19
CA GLY A 134 -8.45 -19.24 -16.99
C GLY A 134 -7.29 -20.13 -17.44
N ASP A 135 -6.24 -19.59 -18.08
CA ASP A 135 -5.03 -20.36 -18.33
C ASP A 135 -4.36 -20.77 -17.02
N LYS A 136 -3.94 -22.04 -16.92
CA LYS A 136 -3.20 -22.56 -15.76
C LYS A 136 -1.71 -22.50 -16.04
N ILE A 137 -0.96 -21.72 -15.27
CA ILE A 137 0.50 -21.71 -15.34
C ILE A 137 1.01 -22.92 -14.57
N VAL A 138 1.65 -23.85 -15.28
CA VAL A 138 2.15 -25.11 -14.70
C VAL A 138 3.67 -25.14 -14.53
N LYS A 139 4.40 -24.40 -15.36
CA LYS A 139 5.85 -24.23 -15.24
C LYS A 139 6.30 -22.83 -15.66
N VAL A 140 7.40 -22.38 -15.09
CA VAL A 140 8.15 -21.19 -15.50
C VAL A 140 9.62 -21.56 -15.58
N ASP A 141 10.24 -21.39 -16.74
CA ASP A 141 11.61 -21.83 -17.04
C ASP A 141 11.86 -23.29 -16.65
N GLY A 142 10.89 -24.16 -16.97
CA GLY A 142 10.92 -25.59 -16.66
C GLY A 142 10.63 -25.95 -15.19
N LYS A 143 10.60 -24.98 -14.27
CA LYS A 143 10.32 -25.18 -12.84
C LYS A 143 8.81 -25.19 -12.58
N PRO A 144 8.29 -26.13 -11.77
CA PRO A 144 6.86 -26.22 -11.49
C PRO A 144 6.34 -25.05 -10.65
N THR A 145 5.12 -24.60 -10.94
CA THR A 145 4.45 -23.47 -10.27
C THR A 145 3.32 -23.94 -9.34
N ASN A 146 3.63 -24.82 -8.40
CA ASN A 146 2.64 -25.40 -7.48
C ASN A 146 2.21 -24.41 -6.38
N GLU A 147 2.99 -23.36 -6.16
CA GLU A 147 2.75 -22.33 -5.16
C GLU A 147 2.72 -20.94 -5.79
N LEU A 148 1.73 -20.14 -5.41
CA LEU A 148 1.52 -18.80 -5.98
C LEU A 148 2.75 -17.90 -5.76
N ARG A 149 3.31 -17.90 -4.55
CA ARG A 149 4.45 -17.06 -4.18
C ARG A 149 5.70 -17.41 -4.98
N HIS A 150 5.96 -18.71 -5.14
CA HIS A 150 7.08 -19.19 -5.95
C HIS A 150 6.87 -18.85 -7.43
N ALA A 151 5.67 -19.03 -7.97
CA ALA A 151 5.35 -18.66 -9.34
C ALA A 151 5.60 -17.17 -9.62
N VAL A 152 5.18 -16.28 -8.71
CA VAL A 152 5.46 -14.83 -8.82
C VAL A 152 6.97 -14.57 -8.88
N LYS A 153 7.76 -15.21 -8.02
CA LYS A 153 9.23 -15.03 -7.99
C LYS A 153 9.88 -15.45 -9.32
N LEU A 154 9.40 -16.52 -9.94
CA LEU A 154 9.92 -16.99 -11.23
C LEU A 154 9.48 -16.11 -12.42
N ILE A 155 8.25 -15.60 -12.38
CA ILE A 155 7.70 -14.75 -13.44
C ILE A 155 8.37 -13.37 -13.44
N ARG A 156 8.69 -12.84 -12.26
CA ARG A 156 9.44 -11.60 -12.10
C ARG A 156 10.92 -11.81 -12.46
N GLY A 157 11.59 -10.70 -12.74
CA GLY A 157 12.99 -10.69 -13.13
C GLY A 157 13.34 -9.42 -13.90
N PRO A 158 14.62 -9.19 -14.22
CA PRO A 158 15.06 -7.94 -14.82
C PRO A 158 14.38 -7.66 -16.17
N LYS A 159 14.09 -6.38 -16.43
CA LYS A 159 13.57 -5.92 -17.73
C LYS A 159 14.45 -6.41 -18.88
N GLY A 160 13.82 -6.86 -19.96
CA GLY A 160 14.49 -7.33 -21.17
C GLY A 160 14.99 -8.77 -21.10
N THR A 161 14.92 -9.41 -19.93
CA THR A 161 15.23 -10.84 -19.81
C THR A 161 14.07 -11.70 -20.30
N GLU A 162 14.42 -12.88 -20.78
CA GLU A 162 13.45 -13.86 -21.27
C GLU A 162 12.91 -14.74 -20.14
N VAL A 163 11.66 -15.17 -20.29
CA VAL A 163 11.02 -16.18 -19.46
C VAL A 163 10.12 -17.07 -20.31
N VAL A 164 10.16 -18.38 -20.08
CA VAL A 164 9.29 -19.35 -20.73
C VAL A 164 8.20 -19.78 -19.77
N VAL A 165 6.95 -19.46 -20.09
CA VAL A 165 5.78 -19.81 -19.29
C VAL A 165 5.03 -20.95 -19.97
N SER A 166 4.93 -22.10 -19.30
CA SER A 166 4.12 -23.23 -19.76
C SER A 166 2.70 -23.12 -19.21
N ILE A 167 1.71 -23.04 -20.09
CA ILE A 167 0.29 -22.93 -19.72
C ILE A 167 -0.53 -24.14 -20.19
N ILE A 168 -1.55 -24.50 -19.41
CA ILE A 168 -2.63 -25.39 -19.81
C ILE A 168 -3.89 -24.57 -20.01
N ARG A 169 -4.49 -24.67 -21.20
CA ARG A 169 -5.72 -23.96 -21.58
C ARG A 169 -6.87 -24.94 -21.71
N LYS A 170 -8.04 -24.59 -21.16
CA LYS A 170 -9.25 -25.40 -21.29
C LYS A 170 -9.56 -25.65 -22.79
N GLY A 171 -9.77 -26.91 -23.15
CA GLY A 171 -10.04 -27.33 -24.53
C GLY A 171 -8.79 -27.53 -25.40
N VAL A 172 -7.59 -27.39 -24.84
CA VAL A 172 -6.32 -27.72 -25.51
C VAL A 172 -5.65 -28.88 -24.76
N ASN A 173 -5.36 -29.97 -25.47
CA ASN A 173 -4.87 -31.21 -24.86
C ASN A 173 -3.41 -31.13 -24.41
N GLU A 174 -2.59 -30.26 -25.01
CA GLU A 174 -1.17 -30.14 -24.71
C GLU A 174 -0.81 -28.79 -24.07
N PRO A 175 0.13 -28.77 -23.09
CA PRO A 175 0.66 -27.53 -22.55
C PRO A 175 1.33 -26.67 -23.64
N LYS A 176 1.05 -25.37 -23.64
CA LYS A 176 1.71 -24.41 -24.55
C LYS A 176 2.86 -23.73 -23.84
N ASN A 177 4.05 -23.76 -24.44
CA ASN A 177 5.19 -22.98 -23.99
C ASN A 177 5.18 -21.62 -24.67
N ILE A 178 5.14 -20.56 -23.88
CA ILE A 178 5.11 -19.18 -24.36
C ILE A 178 6.38 -18.48 -23.90
N LYS A 179 7.21 -18.09 -24.86
CA LYS A 179 8.40 -17.27 -24.62
C LYS A 179 7.97 -15.81 -24.49
N LEU A 180 8.34 -15.17 -23.40
CA LEU A 180 7.99 -13.79 -23.07
C LEU A 180 9.25 -13.01 -22.72
N ILE A 181 9.27 -11.74 -23.08
CA ILE A 181 10.30 -10.81 -22.62
C ILE A 181 9.70 -10.00 -21.47
N ARG A 182 10.37 -10.01 -20.31
CA ARG A 182 9.95 -9.23 -19.15
C ARG A 182 10.04 -7.74 -19.47
N ASP A 183 9.02 -7.00 -19.06
CA ASP A 183 8.95 -5.56 -19.24
C ASP A 183 8.46 -4.89 -17.95
N VAL A 184 8.49 -3.57 -17.95
CA VAL A 184 7.93 -2.72 -16.90
C VAL A 184 6.41 -2.73 -17.02
N ILE A 185 5.74 -3.13 -15.95
CA ILE A 185 4.28 -3.27 -15.89
C ILE A 185 3.70 -2.19 -14.97
N PRO A 186 2.77 -1.36 -15.47
CA PRO A 186 2.10 -0.37 -14.64
C PRO A 186 1.10 -1.03 -13.68
N VAL A 187 0.95 -0.45 -12.49
CA VAL A 187 -0.02 -0.87 -11.47
C VAL A 187 -0.92 0.29 -11.13
N GLU A 188 -2.22 0.10 -11.30
CA GLU A 188 -3.23 1.03 -10.83
C GLU A 188 -3.29 1.02 -9.29
N SER A 189 -2.98 2.16 -8.69
CA SER A 189 -2.98 2.31 -7.24
C SER A 189 -4.39 2.61 -6.71
N VAL A 190 -5.26 3.17 -7.55
CA VAL A 190 -6.63 3.56 -7.21
C VAL A 190 -7.61 2.92 -8.19
N LYS A 191 -8.69 2.34 -7.65
CA LYS A 191 -9.81 1.83 -8.44
C LYS A 191 -11.11 2.35 -7.86
N ALA A 192 -12.07 2.74 -8.70
CA ALA A 192 -13.35 3.25 -8.22
C ALA A 192 -14.55 2.78 -9.01
N ILE A 193 -15.69 2.68 -8.33
CA ILE A 193 -16.97 2.28 -8.90
C ILE A 193 -18.13 2.94 -8.15
N VAL A 194 -19.24 3.16 -8.85
CA VAL A 194 -20.50 3.58 -8.22
C VAL A 194 -21.21 2.33 -7.71
N LEU A 195 -21.44 2.23 -6.40
CA LEU A 195 -22.16 1.09 -5.80
C LEU A 195 -23.67 1.19 -6.00
N LYS A 196 -24.19 2.40 -5.85
CA LYS A 196 -25.61 2.78 -5.97
C LYS A 196 -25.67 4.25 -6.43
N PRO A 197 -26.74 4.73 -7.09
CA PRO A 197 -26.83 6.15 -7.46
C PRO A 197 -26.51 7.09 -6.29
N GLY A 198 -25.45 7.89 -6.47
CA GLY A 198 -24.93 8.81 -5.45
C GLY A 198 -23.97 8.22 -4.41
N TYR A 199 -23.60 6.94 -4.48
CA TYR A 199 -22.67 6.30 -3.53
C TYR A 199 -21.46 5.73 -4.25
N GLY A 200 -20.30 6.33 -3.98
CA GLY A 200 -19.02 5.94 -4.57
C GLY A 200 -18.26 4.98 -3.67
N TYR A 201 -17.49 4.11 -4.30
CA TYR A 201 -16.49 3.26 -3.65
C TYR A 201 -15.16 3.51 -4.34
N ILE A 202 -14.12 3.78 -3.54
CA ILE A 202 -12.74 3.89 -3.99
C ILE A 202 -11.90 2.92 -3.18
N TRP A 203 -11.08 2.13 -3.86
CA TRP A 203 -10.10 1.24 -3.24
C TRP A 203 -8.69 1.72 -3.58
N ILE A 204 -7.88 1.97 -2.56
CA ILE A 204 -6.46 2.26 -2.70
C ILE A 204 -5.68 1.01 -2.36
N THR A 205 -4.95 0.46 -3.33
CA THR A 205 -4.21 -0.80 -3.17
C THR A 205 -2.84 -0.59 -2.55
N ASN A 206 -2.19 0.54 -2.85
CA ASN A 206 -0.88 0.95 -2.35
C ASN A 206 -0.71 2.47 -2.53
N PHE A 207 0.23 3.08 -1.82
CA PHE A 207 0.58 4.50 -1.98
C PHE A 207 1.87 4.67 -2.80
N ARG A 208 1.72 5.01 -4.08
CA ARG A 208 2.77 5.19 -5.10
C ARG A 208 2.76 6.61 -5.66
N ASP A 209 3.76 6.98 -6.46
CA ASP A 209 3.95 8.38 -6.91
C ASP A 209 2.71 9.03 -7.55
N ASN A 210 1.91 8.27 -8.29
CA ASN A 210 0.73 8.76 -9.00
C ASN A 210 -0.59 8.61 -8.20
N THR A 211 -0.59 8.02 -7.00
CA THR A 211 -1.83 7.64 -6.30
C THR A 211 -2.75 8.82 -6.01
N THR A 212 -2.20 9.98 -5.62
CA THR A 212 -3.02 11.19 -5.39
C THR A 212 -3.68 11.66 -6.68
N GLU A 213 -2.98 11.61 -7.81
CA GLU A 213 -3.51 12.06 -9.10
C GLU A 213 -4.62 11.11 -9.60
N ASP A 214 -4.41 9.81 -9.47
CA ASP A 214 -5.41 8.79 -9.76
C ASP A 214 -6.66 8.99 -8.88
N MET A 215 -6.46 9.27 -7.58
CA MET A 215 -7.54 9.56 -6.62
C MET A 215 -8.36 10.79 -7.04
N VAL A 216 -7.69 11.89 -7.40
CA VAL A 216 -8.37 13.10 -7.88
C VAL A 216 -9.15 12.84 -9.16
N THR A 217 -8.60 12.05 -10.07
CA THR A 217 -9.26 11.67 -11.32
C THR A 217 -10.53 10.86 -11.07
N GLU A 218 -10.45 9.83 -10.23
CA GLU A 218 -11.62 9.00 -9.88
C GLU A 218 -12.66 9.77 -9.06
N LEU A 219 -12.24 10.64 -8.14
CA LEU A 219 -13.15 11.54 -7.42
C LEU A 219 -13.90 12.46 -8.38
N LYS A 220 -13.21 13.10 -9.32
CA LYS A 220 -13.85 13.96 -10.34
C LYS A 220 -14.87 13.18 -11.17
N ARG A 221 -14.56 11.94 -11.54
CA ARG A 221 -15.47 11.06 -12.30
C ARG A 221 -16.71 10.68 -11.48
N LEU A 222 -16.54 10.35 -10.20
CA LEU A 222 -17.67 10.04 -9.32
C LEU A 222 -18.54 11.29 -9.03
N GLU A 223 -17.91 12.44 -8.84
CA GLU A 223 -18.58 13.71 -8.53
C GLU A 223 -19.28 14.34 -9.73
N SER A 224 -18.87 14.03 -10.96
CA SER A 224 -19.50 14.50 -12.21
C SER A 224 -20.62 13.60 -12.71
N GLY A 225 -20.96 12.55 -11.96
CA GLY A 225 -22.06 11.64 -12.30
C GLY A 225 -23.42 12.33 -12.34
N LYS A 226 -24.40 11.71 -13.02
CA LYS A 226 -25.78 12.23 -13.14
C LYS A 226 -26.45 12.48 -11.78
N THR A 227 -26.10 11.67 -10.79
CA THR A 227 -26.56 11.83 -9.40
C THR A 227 -25.42 12.43 -8.59
N PRO A 228 -25.64 13.54 -7.88
CA PRO A 228 -24.64 14.10 -6.97
C PRO A 228 -24.15 13.05 -5.97
N LEU A 229 -22.86 13.09 -5.66
CA LEU A 229 -22.26 12.15 -4.70
C LEU A 229 -22.79 12.46 -3.29
N LYS A 230 -23.52 11.51 -2.73
CA LYS A 230 -24.16 11.53 -1.40
C LYS A 230 -23.29 10.87 -0.33
N GLY A 231 -22.37 9.99 -0.72
CA GLY A 231 -21.45 9.34 0.21
C GLY A 231 -20.30 8.63 -0.49
N LEU A 232 -19.21 8.45 0.24
CA LEU A 232 -18.00 7.79 -0.25
C LEU A 232 -17.52 6.70 0.72
N ILE A 233 -17.25 5.51 0.20
CA ILE A 233 -16.50 4.47 0.91
C ILE A 233 -15.07 4.49 0.38
N LEU A 234 -14.10 4.71 1.27
CA LEU A 234 -12.67 4.62 0.99
C LEU A 234 -12.12 3.32 1.59
N ASP A 235 -11.78 2.35 0.76
CA ASP A 235 -11.24 1.08 1.20
C ASP A 235 -9.71 1.11 1.24
N LEU A 236 -9.15 0.94 2.44
CA LEU A 236 -7.71 0.83 2.73
C LEU A 236 -7.34 -0.56 3.27
N ARG A 237 -8.25 -1.54 3.21
CA ARG A 237 -7.99 -2.92 3.66
C ARG A 237 -6.92 -3.55 2.77
N ASP A 238 -6.05 -4.32 3.42
CA ASP A 238 -4.93 -5.04 2.77
C ASP A 238 -3.94 -4.12 2.04
N ASN A 239 -3.92 -2.83 2.40
CA ASN A 239 -2.97 -1.85 1.87
C ASN A 239 -1.81 -1.63 2.86
N PRO A 240 -0.60 -2.13 2.55
CA PRO A 240 0.56 -2.07 3.45
C PRO A 240 1.17 -0.65 3.59
N GLY A 241 0.60 0.33 2.89
CA GLY A 241 1.02 1.72 2.92
C GLY A 241 1.78 2.11 1.67
N GLY A 242 2.98 2.66 1.83
CA GLY A 242 3.78 3.20 0.72
C GLY A 242 4.27 4.61 1.05
N LEU A 243 4.27 5.48 0.06
CA LEU A 243 4.90 6.80 0.16
C LEU A 243 4.14 7.75 1.11
N LEU A 244 4.87 8.30 2.07
CA LEU A 244 4.36 9.24 3.08
C LEU A 244 3.69 10.47 2.46
N ASN A 245 4.33 11.08 1.46
CA ASN A 245 3.82 12.27 0.78
C ASN A 245 2.44 12.02 0.12
N GLN A 246 2.20 10.81 -0.38
CA GLN A 246 0.92 10.44 -0.98
C GLN A 246 -0.18 10.31 0.08
N SER A 247 0.11 9.72 1.25
CA SER A 247 -0.87 9.69 2.36
C SER A 247 -1.21 11.09 2.87
N ILE A 248 -0.23 12.00 2.94
CA ILE A 248 -0.48 13.38 3.34
C ILE A 248 -1.41 14.04 2.34
N LYS A 249 -1.06 14.01 1.05
CA LYS A 249 -1.86 14.63 -0.01
C LYS A 249 -3.27 14.05 -0.10
N ILE A 250 -3.43 12.73 0.03
CA ILE A 250 -4.75 12.09 0.03
C ILE A 250 -5.59 12.52 1.25
N SER A 251 -4.98 12.62 2.43
CA SER A 251 -5.67 13.14 3.62
C SER A 251 -6.11 14.59 3.40
N ASP A 252 -5.25 15.39 2.78
CA ASP A 252 -5.48 16.80 2.47
C ASP A 252 -6.69 17.02 1.55
N LEU A 253 -6.95 16.10 0.61
CA LEU A 253 -8.13 16.15 -0.28
C LEU A 253 -9.48 16.19 0.46
N PHE A 254 -9.50 15.79 1.74
CA PHE A 254 -10.71 15.68 2.56
C PHE A 254 -10.69 16.56 3.82
N LEU A 255 -9.57 17.22 4.12
CA LEU A 255 -9.39 18.05 5.30
C LEU A 255 -9.12 19.50 4.88
N GLU A 256 -9.86 20.45 5.45
CA GLU A 256 -9.70 21.88 5.11
C GLU A 256 -8.66 22.60 5.97
N LYS A 257 -8.36 22.07 7.15
CA LYS A 257 -7.44 22.66 8.13
C LYS A 257 -7.00 21.66 9.20
N GLY A 258 -5.96 22.03 9.93
CA GLY A 258 -5.45 21.32 11.10
C GLY A 258 -4.39 20.28 10.75
N THR A 259 -3.77 19.67 11.76
CA THR A 259 -2.68 18.73 11.57
C THR A 259 -3.15 17.45 10.88
N ILE A 260 -2.43 16.97 9.87
CA ILE A 260 -2.62 15.64 9.26
C ILE A 260 -1.82 14.60 10.04
N LEU A 261 -0.54 14.87 10.29
CA LEU A 261 0.31 14.02 11.14
C LEU A 261 1.48 14.83 11.71
N SER A 262 2.10 14.31 12.77
CA SER A 262 3.39 14.81 13.26
C SER A 262 4.44 13.70 13.27
N ILE A 263 5.66 14.04 12.88
CA ILE A 263 6.83 13.17 12.88
C ILE A 263 7.77 13.67 13.97
N LYS A 264 8.29 12.77 14.79
CA LYS A 264 9.31 13.06 15.81
C LYS A 264 10.48 12.11 15.62
N GLY A 265 11.62 12.67 15.24
CA GLY A 265 12.88 11.96 15.06
C GLY A 265 13.89 12.27 16.15
N ARG A 266 14.99 11.52 16.17
CA ARG A 266 16.11 11.76 17.10
C ARG A 266 16.76 13.14 16.87
N LEU A 267 16.85 13.55 15.60
CA LEU A 267 17.38 14.85 15.19
C LEU A 267 16.23 15.83 14.97
N LYS A 268 16.46 17.12 15.27
CA LYS A 268 15.47 18.19 15.06
C LYS A 268 14.99 18.27 13.62
N GLN A 269 15.89 18.06 12.65
CA GLN A 269 15.56 18.04 11.22
C GLN A 269 14.61 16.89 10.81
N ASN A 270 14.54 15.82 11.60
CA ASN A 270 13.64 14.69 11.38
C ASN A 270 12.33 14.83 12.17
N THR A 271 12.04 16.04 12.68
CA THR A 271 10.81 16.36 13.40
C THR A 271 10.04 17.41 12.61
N GLN A 272 8.81 17.08 12.22
CA GLN A 272 7.99 17.92 11.36
C GLN A 272 6.51 17.72 11.66
N ILE A 273 5.72 18.77 11.53
CA ILE A 273 4.26 18.70 11.57
C ILE A 273 3.76 18.98 10.14
N PHE A 274 2.84 18.15 9.67
CA PHE A 274 2.19 18.31 8.38
C PHE A 274 0.76 18.76 8.63
N GLU A 275 0.37 19.89 8.05
CA GLU A 275 -0.95 20.48 8.21
C GLU A 275 -1.72 20.40 6.89
N ALA A 276 -3.04 20.34 7.02
CA ALA A 276 -3.95 20.39 5.89
C ALA A 276 -4.01 21.80 5.31
N THR A 277 -4.16 21.87 4.00
CA THR A 277 -4.31 23.08 3.22
C THR A 277 -5.76 23.24 2.77
N HIS A 278 -6.21 24.48 2.63
CA HIS A 278 -7.58 24.74 2.20
C HIS A 278 -7.80 24.27 0.76
N ASN A 279 -8.84 23.46 0.54
CA ASN A 279 -9.13 22.88 -0.77
C ASN A 279 -9.90 23.87 -1.65
N SER A 280 -9.58 23.89 -2.94
CA SER A 280 -10.36 24.65 -3.93
C SER A 280 -11.77 24.09 -4.16
N LYS A 281 -12.00 22.82 -3.80
CA LYS A 281 -13.29 22.14 -3.87
C LYS A 281 -13.55 21.39 -2.57
N GLU A 282 -14.46 21.93 -1.77
CA GLU A 282 -14.90 21.26 -0.55
C GLU A 282 -15.62 19.94 -0.86
N ARG A 283 -15.28 18.90 -0.11
CA ARG A 283 -15.92 17.58 -0.18
C ARG A 283 -16.68 17.32 1.10
N ASN A 284 -17.94 17.75 1.13
CA ASN A 284 -18.78 17.72 2.35
C ASN A 284 -19.73 16.50 2.43
N TYR A 285 -19.62 15.55 1.50
CA TYR A 285 -20.36 14.29 1.60
C TYR A 285 -19.81 13.41 2.74
N PRO A 286 -20.68 12.68 3.47
CA PRO A 286 -20.26 11.72 4.49
C PRO A 286 -19.35 10.65 3.88
N MET A 287 -18.41 10.15 4.69
CA MET A 287 -17.49 9.12 4.25
C MET A 287 -17.23 8.06 5.32
N VAL A 288 -17.03 6.83 4.87
CA VAL A 288 -16.59 5.70 5.70
C VAL A 288 -15.26 5.21 5.14
N VAL A 289 -14.28 4.95 6.02
CA VAL A 289 -12.99 4.37 5.66
C VAL A 289 -12.94 2.93 6.16
N LEU A 290 -12.64 1.98 5.28
CA LEU A 290 -12.48 0.58 5.65
C LEU A 290 -11.01 0.26 5.96
N ILE A 291 -10.77 -0.38 7.10
CA ILE A 291 -9.43 -0.84 7.52
C ILE A 291 -9.46 -2.29 8.02
N ASN A 292 -8.31 -2.96 7.95
CA ASN A 292 -8.10 -4.26 8.57
C ASN A 292 -6.65 -4.42 9.03
N GLY A 293 -6.27 -5.60 9.55
CA GLY A 293 -4.90 -5.89 9.99
C GLY A 293 -3.83 -5.81 8.89
N GLY A 294 -4.22 -5.75 7.62
CA GLY A 294 -3.32 -5.51 6.48
C GLY A 294 -3.14 -4.03 6.15
N SER A 295 -3.96 -3.13 6.70
CA SER A 295 -3.80 -1.68 6.60
C SER A 295 -2.61 -1.24 7.44
N ALA A 296 -1.57 -0.68 6.83
CA ALA A 296 -0.36 -0.27 7.53
C ALA A 296 0.21 1.08 7.04
N SER A 297 1.01 1.74 7.87
CA SER A 297 1.84 2.89 7.49
C SER A 297 1.02 4.03 6.85
N ALA A 298 1.21 4.33 5.56
CA ALA A 298 0.47 5.38 4.85
C ALA A 298 -1.06 5.23 4.96
N SER A 299 -1.58 4.01 4.98
CA SER A 299 -3.01 3.72 5.20
C SER A 299 -3.47 4.17 6.60
N GLU A 300 -2.62 3.96 7.61
CA GLU A 300 -2.91 4.32 9.01
C GLU A 300 -2.81 5.83 9.22
N ILE A 301 -1.95 6.52 8.47
CA ILE A 301 -1.90 7.99 8.43
C ILE A 301 -3.22 8.54 7.92
N VAL A 302 -3.72 8.04 6.78
CA VAL A 302 -5.00 8.51 6.20
C VAL A 302 -6.15 8.21 7.16
N ALA A 303 -6.26 6.97 7.64
CA ALA A 303 -7.33 6.59 8.58
C ALA A 303 -7.27 7.42 9.87
N GLY A 304 -6.09 7.54 10.49
CA GLY A 304 -5.90 8.29 11.73
C GLY A 304 -6.14 9.79 11.58
N ALA A 305 -5.71 10.40 10.47
CA ALA A 305 -5.98 11.81 10.20
C ALA A 305 -7.49 12.06 10.06
N LEU A 306 -8.18 11.27 9.23
CA LEU A 306 -9.60 11.43 9.00
C LEU A 306 -10.45 11.11 10.24
N GLN A 307 -10.04 10.13 11.05
CA GLN A 307 -10.69 9.78 12.31
C GLN A 307 -10.56 10.90 13.34
N ASP A 308 -9.35 11.40 13.58
CA ASP A 308 -9.09 12.39 14.63
C ASP A 308 -9.80 13.73 14.34
N HIS A 309 -9.97 14.06 13.07
CA HIS A 309 -10.75 15.22 12.61
C HIS A 309 -12.25 14.98 12.58
N LYS A 310 -12.72 13.77 12.91
CA LYS A 310 -14.12 13.33 12.76
C LYS A 310 -14.62 13.54 11.32
N ARG A 311 -13.72 13.50 10.34
CA ARG A 311 -14.03 13.66 8.92
C ARG A 311 -14.60 12.37 8.35
N ALA A 312 -14.10 11.23 8.79
CA ALA A 312 -14.58 9.91 8.38
C ALA A 312 -14.94 9.05 9.58
N LEU A 313 -15.90 8.15 9.38
CA LEU A 313 -16.12 7.01 10.25
C LEU A 313 -15.18 5.87 9.83
N ILE A 314 -14.40 5.32 10.75
CA ILE A 314 -13.52 4.18 10.50
C ILE A 314 -14.28 2.88 10.82
N LEU A 315 -14.32 1.95 9.87
CA LEU A 315 -15.04 0.69 9.98
C LEU A 315 -14.14 -0.50 9.63
N GLY A 316 -14.27 -1.61 10.36
CA GLY A 316 -13.57 -2.86 10.05
C GLY A 316 -12.88 -3.47 11.28
N THR A 317 -11.59 -3.80 11.17
CA THR A 317 -10.79 -4.31 12.30
C THR A 317 -9.54 -3.46 12.51
N THR A 318 -8.92 -3.55 13.69
CA THR A 318 -7.70 -2.81 14.03
C THR A 318 -6.61 -2.99 12.97
N SER A 319 -5.93 -1.90 12.63
CA SER A 319 -4.85 -1.88 11.63
C SER A 319 -3.53 -2.45 12.18
N PHE A 320 -2.50 -2.55 11.33
CA PHE A 320 -1.26 -3.26 11.62
C PHE A 320 -0.43 -2.66 12.77
N GLY A 321 -0.37 -1.33 12.89
CA GLY A 321 0.38 -0.62 13.93
C GLY A 321 1.81 -0.26 13.56
N LYS A 322 2.07 0.18 12.31
CA LYS A 322 3.40 0.65 11.90
C LYS A 322 3.49 2.17 12.00
N GLY A 323 3.89 2.68 13.15
CA GLY A 323 4.09 4.09 13.48
C GLY A 323 5.50 4.63 13.24
N SER A 324 6.29 4.01 12.37
CA SER A 324 7.70 4.38 12.09
C SER A 324 7.89 4.93 10.68
N VAL A 325 8.87 5.82 10.53
CA VAL A 325 9.21 6.48 9.26
C VAL A 325 10.59 6.04 8.83
N GLN A 326 10.69 5.48 7.62
CA GLN A 326 11.94 5.11 7.00
C GLN A 326 12.35 6.16 5.95
N THR A 327 13.64 6.46 5.89
CA THR A 327 14.28 7.09 4.72
C THR A 327 14.99 6.01 3.91
N VAL A 328 15.22 6.28 2.62
CA VAL A 328 16.06 5.43 1.76
C VAL A 328 17.18 6.30 1.21
N GLU A 329 18.39 6.08 1.70
CA GLU A 329 19.58 6.79 1.26
C GLU A 329 20.29 5.99 0.17
N ARG A 330 20.66 6.65 -0.93
CA ARG A 330 21.50 6.03 -1.96
C ARG A 330 22.95 5.96 -1.45
N LEU A 331 23.54 4.78 -1.54
CA LEU A 331 24.93 4.54 -1.23
C LEU A 331 25.77 4.39 -2.51
N ARG A 332 27.08 4.17 -2.34
CA ARG A 332 28.01 3.86 -3.44
C ARG A 332 27.65 2.52 -4.08
N ASP A 333 28.14 2.30 -5.30
CA ASP A 333 28.03 1.04 -6.03
C ASP A 333 26.59 0.52 -6.25
N GLY A 334 25.61 1.43 -6.17
CA GLY A 334 24.20 1.14 -6.42
C GLY A 334 23.42 0.63 -5.20
N TYR A 335 24.04 0.48 -4.03
CA TYR A 335 23.34 0.05 -2.81
C TYR A 335 22.38 1.14 -2.30
N GLY A 336 21.39 0.73 -1.53
CA GLY A 336 20.53 1.62 -0.76
C GLY A 336 20.57 1.29 0.73
N LEU A 337 20.41 2.29 1.59
CA LEU A 337 20.18 2.08 3.02
C LEU A 337 18.76 2.54 3.36
N LYS A 338 17.90 1.58 3.70
CA LYS A 338 16.59 1.87 4.28
C LYS A 338 16.75 1.94 5.78
N LEU A 339 16.40 3.07 6.38
CA LEU A 339 16.65 3.32 7.81
C LEU A 339 15.48 4.01 8.48
N THR A 340 15.06 3.49 9.64
CA THR A 340 14.08 4.17 10.50
C THR A 340 14.70 5.39 11.16
N ILE A 341 14.16 6.58 10.88
CA ILE A 341 14.70 7.85 11.39
C ILE A 341 13.78 8.57 12.37
N ALA A 342 12.50 8.20 12.39
CA ALA A 342 11.49 8.85 13.20
C ALA A 342 10.27 7.98 13.47
N ARG A 343 9.41 8.44 14.37
CA ARG A 343 8.06 7.92 14.62
C ARG A 343 7.04 8.97 14.22
N TYR A 344 5.87 8.55 13.77
CA TYR A 344 4.76 9.46 13.51
C TYR A 344 3.60 9.26 14.48
N TYR A 345 2.80 10.31 14.61
CA TYR A 345 1.67 10.42 15.53
C TYR A 345 0.48 11.02 14.79
N THR A 346 -0.72 10.57 15.14
CA THR A 346 -1.97 11.10 14.61
C THR A 346 -2.20 12.55 15.09
N PRO A 347 -3.18 13.29 14.53
CA PRO A 347 -3.45 14.67 14.95
C PRO A 347 -3.71 14.86 16.45
N SER A 348 -4.34 13.90 17.11
CA SER A 348 -4.56 13.87 18.56
C SER A 348 -3.33 13.50 19.39
N GLY A 349 -2.18 13.27 18.73
CA GLY A 349 -0.91 12.91 19.38
C GLY A 349 -0.78 11.43 19.73
N ARG A 350 -1.69 10.57 19.26
CA ARG A 350 -1.63 9.11 19.52
C ARG A 350 -0.45 8.50 18.77
N SER A 351 0.31 7.65 19.47
CA SER A 351 1.27 6.76 18.82
C SER A 351 0.56 5.47 18.44
N ILE A 352 0.66 5.11 17.16
CA ILE A 352 0.04 3.89 16.64
C ILE A 352 1.03 2.70 16.59
N GLN A 353 2.30 2.92 16.91
CA GLN A 353 3.33 1.89 16.84
C GLN A 353 2.96 0.71 17.75
N ALA A 354 2.90 -0.50 17.17
CA ALA A 354 2.49 -1.75 17.80
C ALA A 354 1.04 -1.75 18.36
N LYS A 355 0.20 -0.79 17.95
CA LYS A 355 -1.21 -0.69 18.36
C LYS A 355 -2.17 -0.66 17.19
N GLY A 356 -1.86 0.13 16.16
CA GLY A 356 -2.74 0.41 15.04
C GLY A 356 -3.76 1.51 15.33
N ILE A 357 -4.63 1.72 14.35
CA ILE A 357 -5.85 2.52 14.40
C ILE A 357 -6.98 1.57 14.77
N GLU A 358 -7.65 1.84 15.88
CA GLU A 358 -8.88 1.14 16.26
C GLU A 358 -10.06 1.73 15.49
N PRO A 359 -10.90 0.90 14.85
CA PRO A 359 -12.06 1.38 14.11
C PRO A 359 -13.15 1.91 15.06
N ASP A 360 -13.91 2.91 14.62
CA ASP A 360 -15.06 3.42 15.35
C ASP A 360 -16.20 2.39 15.41
N ILE A 361 -16.33 1.57 14.35
CA ILE A 361 -17.25 0.43 14.30
C ILE A 361 -16.48 -0.84 13.92
N ILE A 362 -16.39 -1.76 14.87
CA ILE A 362 -15.77 -3.07 14.66
C ILE A 362 -16.72 -3.95 13.84
N VAL A 363 -16.26 -4.44 12.70
CA VAL A 363 -16.96 -5.41 11.85
C VAL A 363 -15.94 -6.41 11.32
N ASN A 364 -16.12 -7.69 11.62
CA ASN A 364 -15.26 -8.75 11.07
C ASN A 364 -15.68 -9.07 9.62
N GLU A 365 -14.70 -9.31 8.74
CA GLU A 365 -14.96 -9.62 7.32
C GLU A 365 -15.69 -10.96 7.18
N ARG A 366 -16.81 -10.95 6.45
CA ARG A 366 -17.59 -12.11 6.05
C ARG A 366 -18.12 -11.86 4.65
N PHE A 367 -18.00 -12.87 3.78
CA PHE A 367 -18.64 -12.86 2.47
C PHE A 367 -19.97 -13.59 2.58
N MET A 368 -21.07 -12.92 2.24
CA MET A 368 -22.38 -13.53 2.23
C MET A 368 -22.52 -14.43 0.99
N ASP A 369 -22.99 -15.65 1.18
CA ASP A 369 -23.32 -16.53 0.06
C ASP A 369 -24.67 -16.10 -0.53
N LYS A 370 -24.87 -16.21 -1.86
CA LYS A 370 -26.12 -15.75 -2.50
C LYS A 370 -27.38 -16.41 -1.91
N ASN A 371 -27.23 -17.61 -1.35
CA ASN A 371 -28.32 -18.34 -0.71
C ASN A 371 -28.76 -17.70 0.61
N GLU A 372 -27.89 -16.98 1.33
CA GLU A 372 -28.26 -16.27 2.56
C GLU A 372 -29.02 -14.96 2.26
N MET A 373 -28.85 -14.38 1.07
CA MET A 373 -29.61 -13.21 0.62
C MET A 373 -31.04 -13.56 0.14
N SER A 374 -31.30 -14.84 -0.15
CA SER A 374 -32.55 -15.31 -0.76
C SER A 374 -33.64 -15.72 0.23
N ASP A 375 -33.33 -15.86 1.52
CA ASP A 375 -34.26 -16.44 2.51
C ASP A 375 -35.32 -15.43 3.03
N GLY A 376 -35.39 -14.26 2.40
CA GLY A 376 -36.12 -13.10 2.89
C GLY A 376 -37.46 -12.81 2.26
N ASP A 377 -38.09 -13.70 1.45
CA ASP A 377 -39.37 -13.32 0.84
C ASP A 377 -40.27 -14.45 0.30
N HIS A 378 -40.54 -15.47 1.10
CA HIS A 378 -41.69 -16.38 0.87
C HIS A 378 -42.85 -16.10 1.82
N ARG A 379 -42.95 -14.86 2.33
CA ARG A 379 -44.08 -14.43 3.17
C ARG A 379 -45.07 -13.71 2.28
N ILE A 380 -46.34 -14.10 2.39
CA ILE A 380 -47.48 -13.41 1.77
C ILE A 380 -47.38 -11.92 2.12
N LYS A 381 -47.32 -11.05 1.11
CA LYS A 381 -47.37 -9.59 1.28
C LYS A 381 -48.80 -9.10 1.17
N GLU A 382 -49.04 -7.86 1.58
CA GLU A 382 -50.35 -7.21 1.44
C GLU A 382 -50.92 -7.36 0.02
N LYS A 383 -50.10 -7.08 -1.01
CA LYS A 383 -50.47 -7.24 -2.42
C LYS A 383 -50.86 -8.67 -2.85
N ASP A 384 -50.45 -9.68 -2.10
CA ASP A 384 -50.73 -11.10 -2.38
C ASP A 384 -52.00 -11.56 -1.65
N LEU A 385 -52.60 -10.71 -0.80
CA LEU A 385 -53.88 -10.97 -0.15
C LEU A 385 -55.05 -10.68 -1.09
N LYS A 386 -56.07 -11.53 -0.98
CA LYS A 386 -57.35 -11.33 -1.65
C LYS A 386 -58.02 -10.07 -1.08
N ASN A 387 -58.42 -9.14 -1.95
CA ASN A 387 -59.00 -7.83 -1.61
C ASN A 387 -58.03 -6.85 -0.92
N HIS A 388 -56.73 -6.91 -1.22
CA HIS A 388 -55.79 -5.92 -0.72
C HIS A 388 -56.14 -4.51 -1.19
N LEU A 389 -55.75 -3.51 -0.39
CA LEU A 389 -55.94 -2.11 -0.72
C LEU A 389 -54.82 -1.64 -1.65
N GLU A 390 -55.20 -0.98 -2.75
CA GLU A 390 -54.25 -0.35 -3.66
C GLU A 390 -53.60 0.86 -3.00
N ALA A 391 -52.34 1.11 -3.32
CA ALA A 391 -51.60 2.25 -2.77
C ALA A 391 -52.23 3.61 -3.14
N ASN A 392 -52.96 3.68 -4.25
CA ASN A 392 -53.69 4.85 -4.72
C ASN A 392 -55.12 4.47 -5.15
N PRO A 393 -56.18 5.07 -4.57
CA PRO A 393 -57.57 4.73 -4.87
C PRO A 393 -58.04 4.95 -6.31
N ASP A 394 -57.34 5.80 -7.08
CA ASP A 394 -57.77 6.27 -8.41
C ASP A 394 -57.08 5.55 -9.59
N GLN A 395 -56.30 4.49 -9.35
CA GLN A 395 -55.72 3.68 -10.43
C GLN A 395 -56.55 2.42 -10.67
N PRO A 396 -56.91 2.11 -11.94
CA PRO A 396 -57.71 0.93 -12.25
C PRO A 396 -56.92 -0.36 -11.98
N HIS A 397 -57.58 -1.33 -11.33
CA HIS A 397 -57.05 -2.66 -11.07
C HIS A 397 -56.59 -3.32 -12.38
N SER A 398 -55.31 -3.73 -12.43
CA SER A 398 -54.85 -4.63 -13.49
C SER A 398 -55.05 -6.08 -13.02
N ASP A 399 -56.09 -6.74 -13.52
CA ASP A 399 -56.28 -8.18 -13.34
C ASP A 399 -55.11 -8.93 -14.01
N GLN A 400 -54.20 -9.47 -13.20
CA GLN A 400 -53.25 -10.48 -13.66
C GLN A 400 -53.65 -11.84 -13.09
N ASN A 401 -54.08 -12.70 -14.01
CA ASN A 401 -54.44 -14.10 -13.82
C ASN A 401 -53.37 -14.89 -13.05
N ASP A 402 -53.88 -15.70 -12.12
CA ASP A 402 -53.19 -16.81 -11.47
C ASP A 402 -52.49 -17.73 -12.48
N SER A 403 -51.16 -17.80 -12.39
CA SER A 403 -50.41 -19.00 -12.77
C SER A 403 -49.31 -19.22 -11.74
N VAL A 404 -49.65 -20.02 -10.72
CA VAL A 404 -48.67 -20.59 -9.79
C VAL A 404 -47.90 -21.68 -10.53
N GLU A 405 -46.83 -21.31 -11.22
CA GLU A 405 -45.82 -22.27 -11.67
C GLU A 405 -45.04 -22.77 -10.45
N LYS A 406 -45.21 -24.05 -10.11
CA LYS A 406 -44.31 -24.79 -9.23
C LYS A 406 -42.99 -25.01 -9.96
N GLU A 407 -42.02 -24.12 -9.80
CA GLU A 407 -40.65 -24.39 -10.20
C GLU A 407 -39.89 -25.12 -9.09
N GLY A 408 -39.43 -26.32 -9.46
CA GLY A 408 -38.70 -27.22 -8.60
C GLY A 408 -37.31 -26.72 -8.22
N ASP A 409 -36.92 -27.16 -7.03
CA ASP A 409 -35.62 -27.07 -6.38
C ASP A 409 -34.46 -27.40 -7.33
N LYS A 410 -33.96 -26.41 -8.06
CA LYS A 410 -32.68 -26.48 -8.78
C LYS A 410 -31.64 -25.76 -7.94
N LYS A 411 -30.91 -26.54 -7.13
CA LYS A 411 -29.64 -26.13 -6.53
C LYS A 411 -28.73 -25.56 -7.62
N GLY A 412 -28.67 -24.23 -7.68
CA GLY A 412 -27.78 -23.52 -8.58
C GLY A 412 -26.32 -23.93 -8.32
N PRO A 413 -25.46 -23.87 -9.34
CA PRO A 413 -24.06 -24.23 -9.18
C PRO A 413 -23.45 -23.33 -8.10
N LYS A 414 -22.78 -23.95 -7.10
CA LYS A 414 -21.99 -23.22 -6.10
C LYS A 414 -20.98 -22.34 -6.84
N ILE A 415 -21.27 -21.05 -6.93
CA ILE A 415 -20.33 -20.08 -7.47
C ILE A 415 -19.30 -19.87 -6.36
N ASN A 416 -18.13 -20.47 -6.51
CA ASN A 416 -16.96 -20.11 -5.71
C ASN A 416 -16.70 -18.60 -5.94
N ILE A 417 -17.13 -17.78 -4.99
CA ILE A 417 -16.87 -16.34 -4.98
C ILE A 417 -15.35 -16.20 -4.89
N PRO A 418 -14.67 -15.62 -5.90
CA PRO A 418 -13.24 -15.46 -5.84
C PRO A 418 -12.91 -14.54 -4.66
N LYS A 419 -12.16 -15.07 -3.68
CA LYS A 419 -11.58 -14.31 -2.56
C LYS A 419 -10.64 -13.17 -2.99
N ASN A 420 -10.38 -13.02 -4.29
CA ASN A 420 -9.42 -12.04 -4.79
C ASN A 420 -10.12 -10.79 -5.32
N ARG A 421 -9.80 -9.65 -4.71
CA ARG A 421 -10.09 -8.30 -5.22
C ARG A 421 -9.18 -7.89 -6.41
N TYR A 422 -8.24 -8.75 -6.79
CA TYR A 422 -7.28 -8.50 -7.89
C TYR A 422 -7.93 -8.68 -9.28
N GLY A 423 -8.65 -7.66 -9.74
CA GLY A 423 -9.27 -7.59 -11.06
C GLY A 423 -10.03 -6.27 -11.27
N HIS A 424 -10.94 -6.23 -12.24
CA HIS A 424 -11.91 -5.14 -12.37
C HIS A 424 -12.95 -5.22 -11.24
N LEU A 425 -13.31 -4.08 -10.68
CA LEU A 425 -14.35 -4.01 -9.65
C LEU A 425 -15.72 -4.37 -10.24
N LYS A 426 -16.44 -5.26 -9.56
CA LYS A 426 -17.82 -5.64 -9.90
C LYS A 426 -18.72 -5.35 -8.72
N VAL A 427 -19.83 -4.65 -8.95
CA VAL A 427 -20.75 -4.24 -7.89
C VAL A 427 -21.28 -5.44 -7.13
N GLU A 428 -21.67 -6.52 -7.81
CA GLU A 428 -22.22 -7.72 -7.17
C GLU A 428 -21.22 -8.39 -6.23
N GLN A 429 -19.93 -8.36 -6.59
CA GLN A 429 -18.87 -8.90 -5.73
C GLN A 429 -18.65 -8.00 -4.51
N LEU A 430 -18.65 -6.68 -4.70
CA LEU A 430 -18.49 -5.73 -3.59
C LEU A 430 -19.68 -5.77 -2.62
N LEU A 431 -20.90 -5.97 -3.11
CA LEU A 431 -22.09 -6.09 -2.27
C LEU A 431 -22.21 -7.45 -1.56
N SER A 432 -21.38 -8.44 -1.92
CA SER A 432 -21.27 -9.68 -1.13
C SER A 432 -20.42 -9.52 0.14
N ASP A 433 -19.66 -8.43 0.23
CA ASP A 433 -18.83 -8.09 1.38
C ASP A 433 -19.67 -7.36 2.44
N ASN A 434 -19.73 -7.93 3.64
CA ASN A 434 -20.52 -7.39 4.74
C ASN A 434 -20.01 -6.03 5.24
N GLN A 435 -18.70 -5.75 5.18
CA GLN A 435 -18.14 -4.48 5.63
C GLN A 435 -18.50 -3.36 4.64
N ILE A 436 -18.43 -3.64 3.33
CA ILE A 436 -18.86 -2.69 2.29
C ILE A 436 -20.36 -2.41 2.42
N THR A 437 -21.17 -3.47 2.55
CA THR A 437 -22.62 -3.33 2.68
C THR A 437 -22.99 -2.54 3.95
N ARG A 438 -22.35 -2.84 5.08
CA ARG A 438 -22.55 -2.12 6.33
C ARG A 438 -22.17 -0.64 6.22
N ALA A 439 -21.04 -0.33 5.57
CA ALA A 439 -20.62 1.04 5.32
C ALA A 439 -21.61 1.78 4.41
N LEU A 440 -22.13 1.11 3.38
CA LEU A 440 -23.16 1.66 2.51
C LEU A 440 -24.45 1.95 3.27
N ASP A 441 -24.91 1.02 4.11
CA ASP A 441 -26.12 1.20 4.94
C ASP A 441 -25.99 2.39 5.88
N ILE A 442 -24.80 2.61 6.47
CA ILE A 442 -24.51 3.78 7.32
C ILE A 442 -24.65 5.07 6.52
N LEU A 443 -24.06 5.14 5.33
CA LEU A 443 -24.13 6.32 4.47
C LEU A 443 -25.57 6.60 3.99
N VAL A 444 -26.31 5.54 3.62
CA VAL A 444 -27.72 5.64 3.22
C VAL A 444 -28.58 6.11 4.39
N SER A 445 -28.38 5.55 5.58
CA SER A 445 -29.11 5.95 6.78
C SER A 445 -28.86 7.41 7.14
N TYR A 446 -27.60 7.86 7.04
CA TYR A 446 -27.23 9.26 7.28
C TYR A 446 -28.00 10.21 6.35
N GLU A 447 -28.08 9.89 5.05
CA GLU A 447 -28.84 10.70 4.09
C GLU A 447 -30.34 10.75 4.42
N ILE A 448 -30.95 9.62 4.81
CA ILE A 448 -32.37 9.56 5.19
C ILE A 448 -32.66 10.44 6.40
N PHE A 449 -31.85 10.32 7.47
CA PHE A 449 -32.05 11.09 8.69
C PHE A 449 -31.68 12.57 8.50
N ARG A 450 -30.66 12.89 7.71
CA ARG A 450 -30.32 14.29 7.37
C ARG A 450 -31.41 14.96 6.54
N GLY A 451 -32.02 14.21 5.60
CA GLY A 451 -33.13 14.68 4.78
C GLY A 451 -34.40 14.97 5.58
N SER A 452 -34.56 14.35 6.76
CA SER A 452 -35.71 14.54 7.64
C SER A 452 -35.66 15.83 8.48
N ASN A 453 -34.52 16.54 8.46
CA ASN A 453 -34.31 17.84 9.14
C ASN A 453 -34.37 19.05 8.18
N LYS A 454 -34.86 18.84 6.94
CA LYS A 454 -35.28 19.90 6.01
C LYS A 454 -36.79 19.80 5.83
#